data_AF-A0A562ZQI4-F1
#
_entry.id   AF-A0A562ZQI4-F1
#
_cell.length_a   1.000
_cell.length_b   1.000
_cell.length_c   1.000
_cell.angle_alpha   90.00
_cell.angle_beta   90.00
_cell.angle_gamma   90.00
#
_symmetry.space_group_name_H-M   'P 1'
#
loop_
_entity.id
_entity.type
_entity.pdbx_description
1 polymer ?
#
loop_
_entity_poly.entity_id
_entity_poly.type
_entity_poly.pdbx_seq_one_letter_code
_entity_poly.pdbx_strand_id
1 'polypeptide(L)' 'MQHFEPTPWRDPEVKPPEYRVPRGRSGVGADAALMTLLADLERIRRAKEAYGDLPRRPFTPQQLSF' A
#
# COMPACT_ATOMS: atom_id res chain seq x y z
N MET A 1 -29.33 -25.51 -26.33
CA MET A 1 -28.00 -24.85 -26.26
C MET A 1 -28.26 -23.36 -26.36
N GLN A 2 -28.01 -22.60 -25.30
CA GLN A 2 -28.22 -21.14 -25.30
C GLN A 2 -27.00 -20.49 -25.96
N HIS A 3 -27.22 -19.73 -27.03
CA HIS A 3 -26.19 -18.96 -27.69
C HIS A 3 -25.81 -17.77 -26.80
N PHE A 4 -24.55 -17.74 -26.35
CA PHE A 4 -23.98 -16.61 -25.64
C PHE A 4 -23.48 -15.62 -26.69
N GLU A 5 -24.25 -14.57 -26.96
CA GLU A 5 -23.80 -13.47 -27.82
C GLU A 5 -22.64 -12.74 -27.10
N PRO A 6 -21.43 -12.70 -27.66
CA PRO A 6 -20.36 -11.89 -27.12
C PRO A 6 -20.74 -10.42 -27.34
N THR A 7 -21.07 -9.72 -26.25
CA THR A 7 -21.36 -8.27 -26.28
C THR A 7 -20.31 -7.56 -27.13
N PRO A 8 -20.71 -6.81 -28.18
CA PRO A 8 -19.78 -6.16 -29.06
C PRO A 8 -19.06 -5.07 -28.27
N TRP A 9 -17.75 -5.25 -28.16
CA TRP A 9 -16.72 -4.21 -28.22
C TRP A 9 -16.99 -2.92 -27.43
N ARG A 10 -16.19 -2.69 -26.38
CA ARG A 10 -15.95 -1.34 -25.84
C ARG A 10 -15.90 -0.34 -26.98
N ASP A 11 -16.84 0.59 -26.97
CA ASP A 11 -16.83 1.72 -27.89
C ASP A 11 -15.48 2.45 -27.78
N PRO A 12 -14.64 2.45 -28.83
CA PRO A 12 -13.33 3.08 -28.79
C PRO A 12 -13.42 4.60 -28.68
N GLU A 13 -14.59 5.20 -28.88
CA GLU A 13 -14.84 6.64 -28.69
C GLU A 13 -15.14 6.99 -27.23
N VAL A 14 -15.44 6.00 -26.38
CA VAL A 14 -15.61 6.22 -24.94
C VAL A 14 -14.23 6.34 -24.31
N LYS A 15 -13.71 7.58 -24.29
CA LYS A 15 -12.55 7.94 -23.48
C LYS A 15 -12.86 7.50 -22.03
N PRO A 16 -12.08 6.60 -21.41
CA PRO A 16 -12.25 6.27 -20.00
C PRO A 16 -12.25 7.57 -19.20
N PRO A 17 -13.12 7.73 -18.19
CA PRO A 17 -13.12 8.93 -17.37
C PRO A 17 -11.71 9.15 -16.86
N GLU A 18 -11.14 10.30 -17.20
CA GLU A 18 -9.77 10.63 -16.85
C GLU A 18 -9.73 10.76 -15.32
N TYR A 19 -9.24 9.71 -14.65
CA TYR A 19 -9.11 9.70 -13.19
C TYR A 19 -8.05 10.75 -12.82
N ARG A 20 -8.51 11.97 -12.53
CA ARG A 20 -7.67 13.02 -11.99
C ARG A 20 -7.82 12.97 -10.47
N VAL A 21 -6.75 12.56 -9.78
CA VAL A 21 -6.63 12.76 -8.34
C VAL A 21 -6.89 14.24 -8.06
N PRO A 22 -7.86 14.60 -7.20
CA PRO A 22 -8.14 16.00 -6.90
C PRO A 22 -6.88 16.74 -6.46
N ARG A 23 -6.43 17.71 -7.27
CA ARG A 23 -5.30 18.58 -6.91
C ARG A 23 -5.68 19.29 -5.60
N GLY A 24 -4.91 19.04 -4.54
CA GLY A 24 -5.17 19.56 -3.19
C GLY A 24 -5.53 18.50 -2.13
N ARG A 25 -5.82 17.24 -2.50
CA ARG A 25 -5.94 16.14 -1.52
C ARG A 25 -4.67 15.33 -1.32
N SER A 26 -3.66 15.50 -2.17
CA SER A 26 -2.42 14.71 -2.15
C SER A 26 -1.35 15.18 -1.16
N GLY A 27 -1.58 16.29 -0.44
CA GLY A 27 -0.61 16.83 0.53
C GLY A 27 -0.90 16.43 1.97
N VAL A 28 -2.11 16.73 2.46
CA VAL A 28 -2.46 16.57 3.89
C VAL A 28 -2.33 15.12 4.38
N GLY A 29 -2.77 14.15 3.58
CA GLY A 29 -2.63 12.73 3.92
C GLY A 29 -1.18 12.24 3.88
N ALA A 30 -0.38 12.76 2.95
CA ALA A 30 1.03 12.42 2.83
C ALA A 30 1.85 13.05 3.96
N ASP A 31 1.58 14.31 4.31
CA ASP A 31 2.21 15.01 5.42
C ASP A 31 1.86 14.37 6.76
N ALA A 32 0.59 14.01 6.97
CA ALA A 32 0.17 13.28 8.17
C ALA A 32 0.87 11.92 8.27
N ALA A 33 0.92 11.16 7.18
CA ALA A 33 1.62 9.89 7.13
C ALA A 33 3.14 10.04 7.39
N LEU A 34 3.76 11.10 6.87
CA LEU A 34 5.16 11.42 7.12
C LEU A 34 5.41 11.73 8.61
N MET A 35 4.55 12.55 9.22
CA MET A 35 4.67 12.88 10.65
C MET A 35 4.50 11.64 11.53
N THR A 36 3.55 10.76 11.20
CA THR A 36 3.39 9.47 11.89
C THR A 36 4.63 8.60 11.75
N LEU A 37 5.18 8.46 10.54
CA LEU A 37 6.39 7.68 10.29
C LEU A 37 7.59 8.21 11.11
N LEU A 38 7.79 9.52 11.15
CA LEU A 38 8.87 10.13 11.92
C LEU A 38 8.73 9.86 13.43
N ALA A 39 7.51 9.92 13.96
CA ALA A 39 7.24 9.61 15.36
C ALA A 39 7.52 8.14 15.70
N ASP A 40 7.14 7.22 14.80
CA ASP A 40 7.39 5.79 14.97
C ASP A 40 8.88 5.45 14.94
N LEU A 41 9.64 6.08 14.04
CA LEU A 41 11.10 5.89 13.96
C LEU A 41 11.81 6.36 15.23
N GLU A 42 11.39 7.49 15.81
CA GLU A 42 11.94 7.96 17.09
C GLU A 42 11.59 7.01 18.24
N ARG A 43 10.36 6.47 18.26
CA ARG A 43 9.97 5.45 19.24
C ARG A 43 10.84 4.20 19.12
N ILE A 44 11.08 3.72 17.89
CA ILE A 44 11.93 2.54 17.63
C ILE A 44 13.37 2.83 18.06
N ARG A 45 13.90 4.02 17.76
CA ARG A 45 15.25 4.44 18.18
C ARG A 45 15.42 4.38 19.69
N ARG A 46 14.46 4.94 20.45
CA ARG A 46 14.47 4.89 21.92
C ARG A 46 14.34 3.48 22.47
N ALA A 47 13.50 2.65 21.86
CA ALA A 47 13.38 1.25 22.23
C ALA A 47 14.70 0.49 22.02
N LYS A 48 15.39 0.75 20.90
CA LYS A 48 16.72 0.19 20.63
C LYS A 48 17.75 0.64 21.67
N GLU A 49 17.75 1.92 22.06
CA GLU A 49 18.66 2.43 23.10
C GLU A 49 18.38 1.79 24.47
N ALA A 50 17.12 1.59 24.82
CA ALA A 50 16.73 1.02 26.12
C ALA A 50 16.95 -0.49 26.22
N TYR A 51 16.69 -1.24 25.14
CA TYR A 51 16.64 -2.70 25.16
C TYR A 51 17.75 -3.38 24.35
N GLY A 52 18.55 -2.62 23.59
CA GLY A 52 19.57 -3.16 22.71
C GLY A 52 19.00 -3.83 21.46
N ASP A 53 19.83 -4.60 20.77
CA ASP A 53 19.41 -5.34 19.57
C ASP A 53 18.57 -6.57 19.94
N LEU A 54 17.40 -6.70 19.31
CA LEU A 54 16.60 -7.91 19.42
C LEU A 54 17.34 -9.09 18.77
N PRO A 55 17.20 -10.32 19.30
CA PRO A 55 17.78 -11.50 18.68
C PRO A 55 17.21 -11.67 17.27
N ARG A 56 18.09 -11.58 16.28
CA ARG A 56 17.73 -11.79 14.87
C ARG A 56 17.38 -13.26 14.69
N ARG A 57 16.09 -13.60 14.73
CA ARG A 57 15.65 -14.93 14.31
C ARG A 57 15.94 -15.06 12.82
N PRO A 58 16.67 -16.10 12.38
CA PRO A 58 16.77 -16.39 10.96
C PRO A 58 15.35 -16.64 10.44
N PHE A 59 14.92 -15.87 9.46
CA PHE A 59 13.69 -16.13 8.74
C PHE A 59 13.88 -17.45 7.99
N THR A 60 13.37 -18.56 8.54
CA THR A 60 13.31 -19.82 7.83
C THR A 60 11.99 -19.87 7.06
N PRO A 61 12.01 -19.89 5.71
CA PRO A 61 10.79 -19.90 4.89
C PRO A 61 9.94 -21.19 5.02
N GLN A 62 10.32 -22.11 5.93
CA GLN A 62 9.67 -23.40 6.12
C GLN A 62 8.36 -23.32 6.94
N GLN A 63 8.01 -22.16 7.49
CA GLN A 63 6.81 -22.00 8.34
C GLN A 63 5.53 -21.60 7.58
N LEU A 64 5.58 -21.44 6.25
CA LEU A 64 4.41 -21.21 5.40
C LEU A 64 3.96 -22.54 4.77
N SER A 65 3.55 -23.49 5.60
CA SER A 65 2.71 -24.61 5.16
C SER A 65 1.31 -24.36 5.72
N PHE A 66 0.38 -24.01 4.82
CA PHE A 66 -1.06 -23.99 5.08
C PHE A 66 -1.65 -25.37 4.79
#